data_AF-A0A5R9GH54-F1
#
_entry.id   AF-A0A5R9GH54-F1
#
_cell.length_a   1.000
_cell.length_b   1.000
_cell.length_c   1.000
_cell.angle_alpha   90.00
_cell.angle_beta   90.00
_cell.angle_gamma   90.00
#
_symmetry.space_group_name_H-M   'P 1'
#
loop_
_entity.id
_entity.type
_entity.pdbx_description
1 polymer ?
#
loop_
_entity_poly.entity_id
_entity_poly.type
_entity_poly.pdbx_seq_one_letter_code
_entity_poly.pdbx_strand_id
1 'polypeptide(L)'
;MNQIGLKPIAMIEASKGLLALAAGLGILEFAGNNLQQVAGMVVAHLHLNPASQYSGIFLKAAGDLANINLVLIAVGALVYSLVRFIEAYGLWHRLRWVEWFALISGGMYMPFEIYECIVKPPLISASFLTVNCMVVAYLYLIIKGKSD
;
A
#
# COMPACT_ATOMS: atom_id res chain seq x y z
N MET A 1 -18.00 3.39 -25.08
CA MET A 1 -17.06 2.38 -24.53
C MET A 1 -17.72 1.59 -23.41
N ASN A 2 -17.58 0.26 -23.43
CA ASN A 2 -18.15 -0.60 -22.41
C ASN A 2 -17.37 -0.46 -21.09
N GLN A 3 -17.96 0.11 -20.04
CA GLN A 3 -17.29 0.41 -18.77
C GLN A 3 -17.24 -0.80 -17.81
N ILE A 4 -16.98 -1.98 -18.37
CA ILE A 4 -16.89 -3.23 -17.60
C ILE A 4 -15.64 -3.22 -16.70
N GLY A 5 -14.55 -2.58 -17.13
CA GLY A 5 -13.27 -2.55 -16.42
C GLY A 5 -13.25 -1.72 -15.12
N LEU A 6 -14.23 -0.84 -14.87
CA LEU A 6 -14.28 -0.08 -13.61
C LEU A 6 -14.54 -0.99 -12.40
N LYS A 7 -15.32 -2.06 -12.55
CA LYS A 7 -15.65 -2.97 -11.43
C LYS A 7 -14.44 -3.81 -10.98
N PRO A 8 -13.65 -4.44 -11.88
CA PRO A 8 -12.39 -5.07 -11.51
C PRO A 8 -11.41 -4.12 -10.82
N ILE A 9 -11.27 -2.88 -11.32
CA ILE A 9 -10.38 -1.88 -10.69
C ILE A 9 -10.88 -1.54 -9.29
N ALA A 10 -12.20 -1.34 -9.12
CA ALA A 10 -12.79 -1.12 -7.80
C ALA A 10 -12.51 -2.27 -6.82
N MET A 11 -12.55 -3.54 -7.28
CA MET A 11 -12.19 -4.69 -6.43
C MET A 11 -10.72 -4.69 -6.04
N ILE A 12 -9.81 -4.35 -6.96
CA ILE A 12 -8.38 -4.22 -6.68
C ILE A 12 -8.14 -3.12 -5.63
N GLU A 13 -8.74 -1.94 -5.80
CA GLU A 13 -8.57 -0.82 -4.86
C GLU A 13 -9.18 -1.14 -3.48
N ALA A 14 -10.35 -1.79 -3.45
CA ALA A 14 -10.95 -2.26 -2.19
C ALA A 14 -10.03 -3.27 -1.48
N SER A 15 -9.39 -4.17 -2.23
CA SER A 15 -8.45 -5.16 -1.67
C SER A 15 -7.23 -4.47 -1.05
N LYS A 16 -6.68 -3.44 -1.70
CA LYS A 16 -5.59 -2.62 -1.13
C LYS A 16 -6.04 -1.92 0.16
N GLY A 17 -7.24 -1.35 0.17
CA GLY A 17 -7.82 -0.71 1.36
C GLY A 17 -7.98 -1.69 2.53
N LEU A 18 -8.45 -2.91 2.25
CA LEU A 18 -8.61 -3.97 3.26
C LEU A 18 -7.26 -4.44 3.81
N LEU A 19 -6.26 -4.63 2.95
CA LEU A 19 -4.90 -5.01 3.37
C LEU A 19 -4.27 -3.94 4.27
N ALA A 20 -4.40 -2.67 3.89
CA ALA A 20 -3.90 -1.56 4.71
C ALA A 20 -4.63 -1.47 6.06
N LEU A 21 -5.94 -1.74 6.08
CA LEU A 21 -6.72 -1.73 7.32
C LEU A 21 -6.29 -2.85 8.24
N ALA A 22 -6.14 -4.07 7.71
CA ALA A 22 -5.64 -5.22 8.45
C ALA A 22 -4.25 -4.97 9.02
N ALA A 23 -3.36 -4.33 8.24
CA ALA A 23 -2.03 -3.94 8.71
C ALA A 23 -2.12 -2.90 9.85
N GLY A 24 -2.94 -1.86 9.72
CA GLY A 24 -3.14 -0.85 10.76
C GLY A 24 -3.72 -1.41 12.05
N LEU A 25 -4.72 -2.31 11.95
CA LEU A 25 -5.30 -3.01 13.09
C LEU A 25 -4.30 -3.96 13.75
N GLY A 26 -3.53 -4.71 12.96
CA GLY A 26 -2.45 -5.55 13.48
C GLY A 26 -1.42 -4.73 14.25
N ILE A 27 -0.99 -3.58 13.69
CA ILE A 27 -0.08 -2.68 14.40
C ILE A 27 -0.69 -2.23 15.73
N LEU A 28 -1.97 -1.85 15.78
CA LEU A 28 -2.64 -1.44 17.02
C LEU A 28 -2.73 -2.57 18.05
N GLU A 29 -3.02 -3.79 17.61
CA GLU A 29 -3.08 -5.00 18.46
C GLU A 29 -1.70 -5.34 19.06
N PHE A 30 -0.63 -5.23 18.27
CA PHE A 30 0.73 -5.54 18.72
C PHE A 30 1.43 -4.38 19.45
N ALA A 31 1.02 -3.13 19.22
CA ALA A 31 1.58 -1.92 19.82
C ALA A 31 1.32 -1.79 21.33
N GLY A 32 0.24 -2.40 21.83
CA GLY A 32 -0.18 -2.23 23.21
C GLY A 32 0.60 -3.03 24.26
N ASN A 33 1.18 -4.19 23.93
CA ASN A 33 1.80 -5.05 24.95
C ASN A 33 2.95 -5.98 24.49
N ASN A 34 3.14 -6.29 23.20
CA ASN A 34 3.93 -7.47 22.82
C ASN A 34 4.89 -7.31 21.64
N LEU A 35 5.11 -6.09 21.12
CA LEU A 35 6.02 -5.89 19.99
C LEU A 35 7.47 -6.36 20.31
N GLN A 36 7.92 -6.23 21.56
CA GLN A 36 9.18 -6.80 22.05
C GLN A 36 9.15 -8.32 22.23
N GLN A 37 8.03 -8.91 22.64
CA GLN A 37 7.90 -10.36 22.81
C GLN A 37 7.78 -11.10 21.47
N VAL A 38 7.07 -10.54 20.49
CA VAL A 38 6.96 -11.11 19.13
C VAL A 38 8.26 -10.94 18.36
N ALA A 39 8.93 -9.78 18.49
CA ALA A 39 10.29 -9.63 17.97
C ALA A 39 11.25 -10.65 18.60
N GLY A 40 11.14 -10.88 19.92
CA GLY A 40 11.90 -11.91 20.62
C GLY A 40 11.58 -13.33 20.15
N MET A 41 10.31 -13.66 19.93
CA MET A 41 9.86 -14.98 19.48
C MET A 41 10.28 -15.26 18.04
N VAL A 42 10.16 -14.30 17.13
CA VAL A 42 10.58 -14.45 15.73
C VAL A 42 12.10 -14.57 15.64
N VAL A 43 12.87 -13.81 16.44
CA VAL A 43 14.33 -13.93 16.52
C VAL A 43 14.74 -15.28 17.12
N ALA A 44 14.03 -15.77 18.15
CA ALA A 44 14.30 -17.05 18.79
C ALA A 44 13.92 -18.26 17.92
N HIS A 45 12.82 -18.18 17.16
CA HIS A 45 12.39 -19.27 16.28
C HIS A 45 13.24 -19.36 15.01
N LEU A 46 13.90 -18.27 14.62
CA LEU A 46 14.75 -18.19 13.42
C LEU A 46 16.25 -18.48 13.67
N HIS A 47 16.66 -18.88 14.88
CA HIS A 47 18.07 -19.19 15.22
C HIS A 47 19.08 -18.13 14.72
N LEU A 48 18.74 -16.85 14.82
CA LEU A 48 19.68 -15.78 14.46
C LEU A 48 20.76 -15.68 15.54
N ASN A 49 21.92 -16.27 15.23
CA ASN A 49 23.11 -16.33 16.08
C ASN A 49 23.45 -14.96 16.70
N PRO A 50 23.40 -14.80 18.04
CA PRO A 50 23.54 -13.53 18.75
C PRO A 50 25.01 -13.11 18.94
N ALA A 51 25.80 -13.07 17.86
CA ALA A 51 27.24 -12.77 17.96
C ALA A 51 27.85 -12.02 16.76
N SER A 52 27.08 -11.34 15.90
CA SER A 52 27.69 -10.49 14.87
C SER A 52 27.04 -9.11 14.78
N GLN A 53 27.88 -8.16 14.40
CA GLN A 53 27.79 -6.70 14.34
C GLN A 53 26.53 -6.09 13.67
N TYR A 54 25.54 -6.90 13.28
CA TYR A 54 24.27 -6.51 12.68
C TYR A 54 23.16 -6.24 13.71
N SER A 55 23.32 -6.70 14.96
CA SER A 55 22.37 -6.44 16.04
C SER A 55 22.21 -4.95 16.35
N GLY A 56 23.27 -4.15 16.19
CA GLY A 56 23.21 -2.70 16.42
C GLY A 56 22.31 -1.95 15.44
N ILE A 57 22.27 -2.35 14.16
CA ILE A 57 21.42 -1.71 13.14
C ILE A 57 19.97 -2.15 13.32
N PHE A 58 19.74 -3.43 13.62
CA PHE A 58 18.38 -3.94 13.93
C PHE A 58 17.83 -3.39 15.24
N LEU A 59 18.64 -3.24 16.29
CA LEU A 59 18.24 -2.63 17.56
C LEU A 59 18.03 -1.12 17.42
N LYS A 60 18.82 -0.44 16.60
CA LYS A 60 18.64 0.99 16.32
C LYS A 60 17.43 1.24 15.42
N ALA A 61 17.21 0.41 14.40
CA ALA A 61 15.99 0.45 13.60
C ALA A 61 14.75 0.10 14.43
N ALA A 62 14.83 -0.90 15.32
CA ALA A 62 13.76 -1.23 16.27
C ALA A 62 13.51 -0.12 17.30
N GLY A 63 14.57 0.57 17.76
CA GLY A 63 14.49 1.73 18.64
C GLY A 63 13.94 2.98 17.96
N ASP A 64 14.29 3.21 16.69
CA ASP A 64 13.75 4.29 15.86
C ASP A 64 12.29 4.00 15.50
N LEU A 65 11.93 2.74 15.20
CA LEU A 65 10.55 2.27 15.03
C LEU A 65 9.74 2.38 16.33
N ALA A 66 10.37 2.21 17.50
CA ALA A 66 9.74 2.40 18.81
C ALA A 66 9.48 3.89 19.15
N ASN A 67 10.24 4.82 18.54
CA ASN A 67 9.99 6.26 18.63
C ASN A 67 8.94 6.75 17.62
N ILE A 68 8.66 5.98 16.56
CA ILE A 68 7.50 6.26 15.70
C ILE A 68 6.26 5.94 16.51
N ASN A 69 5.40 6.94 16.68
CA ASN A 69 4.13 6.75 17.35
C ASN A 69 3.30 5.73 16.55
N LEU A 70 3.23 4.48 17.02
CA LEU A 70 2.52 3.38 16.37
C LEU A 70 1.04 3.72 16.15
N VAL A 71 0.47 4.56 17.03
CA VAL A 71 -0.87 5.13 16.86
C VAL A 71 -0.94 6.00 15.60
N LEU A 72 0.10 6.80 15.32
CA LEU A 72 0.16 7.63 14.12
C LEU A 72 0.24 6.77 12.85
N ILE A 73 0.98 5.66 12.87
CA ILE A 73 0.99 4.70 11.74
C ILE A 73 -0.39 4.06 11.56
N ALA A 74 -1.01 3.59 12.65
CA ALA A 74 -2.33 2.97 12.60
C ALA A 74 -3.41 3.94 12.10
N VAL A 75 -3.37 5.20 12.55
CA VAL A 75 -4.24 6.28 12.06
C VAL A 75 -3.96 6.56 10.58
N GLY A 76 -2.69 6.61 10.16
CA GLY A 76 -2.33 6.78 8.75
C GLY A 76 -2.86 5.65 7.88
N ALA A 77 -2.73 4.39 8.34
CA ALA A 77 -3.29 3.23 7.66
C ALA A 77 -4.82 3.29 7.55
N LEU A 78 -5.51 3.69 8.63
CA LEU A 78 -6.96 3.87 8.64
C LEU A 78 -7.41 4.95 7.65
N VAL A 79 -6.76 6.11 7.65
CA VAL A 79 -7.04 7.19 6.69
C VAL A 79 -6.81 6.71 5.26
N TYR A 80 -5.70 6.04 5.00
CA TYR A 80 -5.40 5.49 3.68
C TYR A 80 -6.46 4.47 3.23
N SER A 81 -6.88 3.56 4.11
CA SER A 81 -7.93 2.58 3.83
C SER A 81 -9.27 3.24 3.49
N LEU A 82 -9.66 4.28 4.23
CA LEU A 82 -10.89 5.03 3.93
C LEU A 82 -10.83 5.67 2.55
N VAL A 83 -9.70 6.29 2.19
CA VAL A 83 -9.50 6.85 0.84
C VAL A 83 -9.65 5.77 -0.23
N ARG A 84 -9.05 4.59 -0.03
CA ARG A 84 -9.18 3.45 -0.97
C ARG A 84 -10.59 2.91 -1.08
N PHE A 85 -11.35 2.88 0.01
CA PHE A 85 -12.76 2.49 -0.04
C PHE A 85 -13.64 3.53 -0.74
N ILE A 86 -13.35 4.83 -0.57
CA ILE A 86 -14.02 5.91 -1.31
C ILE A 86 -13.73 5.78 -2.81
N GLU A 87 -12.47 5.53 -3.19
CA GLU A 87 -12.08 5.26 -4.57
C GLU A 87 -12.82 4.06 -5.14
N ALA A 88 -12.78 2.91 -4.45
CA ALA A 88 -13.44 1.70 -4.88
C ALA A 88 -14.95 1.89 -5.04
N TYR A 89 -15.60 2.51 -4.05
CA TYR A 89 -17.03 2.80 -4.09
C TYR A 89 -17.39 3.72 -5.25
N GLY A 90 -16.61 4.78 -5.46
CA GLY A 90 -16.86 5.73 -6.53
C GLY A 90 -16.61 5.16 -7.92
N LEU A 91 -15.58 4.33 -8.10
CA LEU A 91 -15.35 3.60 -9.35
C LEU A 91 -16.48 2.58 -9.62
N TRP A 92 -16.97 1.90 -8.58
CA TRP A 92 -18.12 1.00 -8.69
C TRP A 92 -19.40 1.72 -9.15
N HIS A 93 -19.64 2.92 -8.64
CA HIS A 93 -20.78 3.78 -8.99
C HIS A 93 -20.51 4.74 -10.16
N ARG A 94 -19.32 4.67 -10.79
CA ARG A 94 -18.92 5.47 -11.95
C ARG A 94 -18.97 6.98 -11.69
N LEU A 95 -18.58 7.40 -10.49
CA LEU A 95 -18.53 8.81 -10.08
C LEU A 95 -17.36 9.50 -10.79
N ARG A 96 -17.65 10.48 -11.66
CA ARG A 96 -16.65 11.20 -12.47
C ARG A 96 -15.53 11.85 -11.65
N TRP A 97 -15.85 12.45 -10.51
CA TRP A 97 -14.84 13.07 -9.66
C TRP A 97 -13.88 12.04 -9.04
N VAL A 98 -14.37 10.82 -8.78
CA VAL A 98 -13.56 9.72 -8.25
C VAL A 98 -12.70 9.09 -9.34
N GLU A 99 -13.20 9.00 -10.58
CA GLU A 99 -12.38 8.56 -11.72
C GLU A 99 -11.16 9.47 -11.91
N TRP A 100 -11.35 10.80 -11.83
CA TRP A 100 -10.25 11.76 -11.87
C TRP A 100 -9.31 11.64 -10.67
N PHE A 101 -9.87 11.49 -9.47
CA PHE A 101 -9.08 11.30 -8.26
C PHE A 101 -8.19 10.05 -8.36
N ALA A 102 -8.76 8.92 -8.78
CA ALA A 102 -8.05 7.65 -8.98
C ALA A 102 -6.97 7.74 -10.09
N LEU A 103 -7.22 8.52 -11.15
CA LEU A 103 -6.24 8.76 -12.20
C LEU A 103 -5.02 9.53 -11.66
N ILE A 104 -5.27 10.61 -10.92
CA ILE A 104 -4.21 11.45 -10.35
C ILE A 104 -3.46 10.66 -9.27
N SER A 105 -4.17 9.97 -8.39
CA SER A 105 -3.56 9.16 -7.33
C SER A 105 -2.71 8.04 -7.91
N GLY A 106 -3.21 7.27 -8.88
CA GLY A 106 -2.45 6.25 -9.61
C GLY A 106 -1.22 6.82 -10.32
N GLY A 107 -1.37 7.97 -10.99
CA GLY A 107 -0.27 8.64 -11.69
C GLY A 107 0.86 9.11 -10.78
N MET A 108 0.58 9.45 -9.53
CA MET A 108 1.60 9.85 -8.55
C MET A 108 2.57 8.71 -8.19
N TYR A 109 2.15 7.44 -8.29
CA TYR A 109 3.01 6.30 -7.96
C TYR A 109 3.97 5.93 -9.10
N MET A 110 3.64 6.25 -10.35
CA MET A 110 4.44 5.86 -11.53
C MET A 110 5.90 6.33 -11.49
N PRO A 111 6.25 7.58 -11.13
CA PRO A 111 7.65 8.01 -11.11
C PRO A 111 8.51 7.17 -10.15
N PHE A 112 7.95 6.80 -9.00
CA PHE A 112 8.63 5.98 -8.00
C PHE A 112 8.77 4.53 -8.47
N GLU A 113 7.70 3.94 -9.03
CA GLU A 113 7.72 2.57 -9.55
C GLU A 113 8.69 2.41 -10.73
N ILE A 114 8.77 3.41 -11.63
CA ILE A 114 9.72 3.44 -12.74
C ILE A 114 11.16 3.51 -12.20
N TYR A 115 11.40 4.40 -11.24
CA TYR A 115 12.72 4.52 -10.61
C TYR A 115 13.16 3.21 -9.95
N GLU A 116 12.26 2.57 -9.21
CA GLU A 116 12.53 1.30 -8.54
C GLU A 116 12.90 0.21 -9.57
N CYS A 117 12.10 0.06 -10.63
CA CYS A 117 12.36 -0.88 -11.72
C CYS A 117 13.72 -0.67 -12.41
N ILE A 118 14.18 0.58 -12.54
CA ILE A 118 15.47 0.90 -13.16
C ILE A 118 16.65 0.54 -12.24
N VAL A 119 16.52 0.82 -10.94
CA VAL A 119 17.63 0.68 -9.97
C VAL A 119 17.83 -0.77 -9.52
N LYS A 120 16.74 -1.50 -9.30
CA LYS A 120 16.75 -2.95 -9.01
C LYS A 120 15.51 -3.54 -9.66
N PRO A 121 15.62 -4.49 -10.60
CA PRO A 121 14.43 -5.11 -11.19
C PRO A 121 14.06 -6.41 -10.48
N PRO A 122 13.38 -6.41 -9.30
CA PRO A 122 12.68 -7.59 -8.87
C PRO A 122 11.45 -7.77 -9.79
N LEU A 123 11.16 -9.02 -10.18
CA LEU A 123 9.94 -9.37 -10.95
C LEU A 123 8.66 -8.78 -10.35
N ILE A 124 8.66 -8.57 -9.03
CA ILE A 124 7.54 -8.02 -8.25
C ILE A 124 7.28 -6.55 -8.59
N SER A 125 8.31 -5.68 -8.57
CA SER A 125 8.13 -4.24 -8.85
C SER A 125 7.70 -4.00 -10.30
N ALA A 126 8.21 -4.80 -11.25
CA ALA A 126 7.76 -4.76 -12.65
C ALA A 126 6.28 -5.14 -12.80
N SER A 127 5.80 -6.08 -12.00
CA SER A 127 4.39 -6.51 -11.99
C SER A 127 3.48 -5.41 -11.43
N PHE A 128 3.88 -4.76 -10.33
CA PHE A 128 3.15 -3.62 -9.79
C PHE A 128 3.06 -2.46 -10.77
N LEU A 129 4.19 -2.06 -11.38
CA LEU A 129 4.22 -1.01 -12.40
C LEU A 129 3.30 -1.34 -13.57
N THR A 130 3.32 -2.58 -14.06
CA THR A 130 2.47 -3.02 -15.17
C THR A 130 0.99 -2.87 -14.85
N VAL A 131 0.56 -3.35 -13.67
CA VAL A 131 -0.83 -3.24 -13.23
C VAL A 131 -1.24 -1.78 -13.05
N ASN A 132 -0.38 -0.96 -12.43
CA ASN A 132 -0.68 0.45 -12.19
C ASN A 132 -0.80 1.23 -13.51
N CYS A 133 0.13 1.02 -14.45
CA CYS A 133 0.06 1.57 -15.80
C CYS A 133 -1.24 1.19 -16.53
N MET A 134 -1.68 -0.07 -16.43
CA MET A 134 -2.95 -0.52 -17.03
C MET A 134 -4.16 0.21 -16.43
N VAL A 135 -4.19 0.38 -15.10
CA VAL A 135 -5.27 1.11 -14.41
C VAL A 135 -5.31 2.57 -14.83
N VAL A 136 -4.17 3.26 -14.79
CA VAL A 136 -4.05 4.68 -15.17
C VAL A 136 -4.46 4.89 -16.63
N ALA A 137 -3.95 4.07 -17.55
CA ALA A 137 -4.30 4.16 -18.97
C ALA A 137 -5.81 3.92 -19.19
N TYR A 138 -6.41 2.94 -18.50
CA TYR A 138 -7.83 2.66 -18.61
C TYR A 138 -8.70 3.82 -18.12
N LEU A 139 -8.37 4.41 -16.96
CA LEU A 139 -9.08 5.55 -16.40
C LEU A 139 -8.96 6.78 -17.33
N TYR A 140 -7.77 7.03 -17.87
CA TYR A 140 -7.55 8.12 -18.81
C TYR A 140 -8.42 7.99 -20.07
N LEU A 141 -8.49 6.79 -20.66
CA LEU A 141 -9.33 6.53 -21.83
C LEU A 141 -10.83 6.73 -21.53
N ILE A 142 -11.31 6.26 -20.37
CA ILE A 142 -12.70 6.47 -19.95
C ILE A 142 -13.02 7.95 -19.81
N ILE A 143 -12.14 8.70 -19.15
CA ILE A 143 -12.33 10.12 -18.88
C ILE A 143 -12.34 10.90 -20.19
N LYS A 144 -11.39 10.63 -21.08
CA LYS A 144 -11.31 11.27 -22.40
C LYS A 144 -12.58 11.03 -23.22
N GLY A 145 -13.01 9.77 -23.35
CA GLY A 145 -14.23 9.42 -24.11
C GLY A 145 -15.55 9.85 -23.46
N LYS A 146 -15.51 10.48 -22.28
CA LYS A 146 -16.65 11.10 -21.60
C LYS A 146 -16.67 12.63 -21.77
N SER A 147 -15.58 13.22 -22.24
CA SER A 147 -15.39 14.67 -22.40
C SER A 147 -15.64 15.13 -23.85
N ASP A 148 -15.60 14.20 -24.79
CA ASP A 148 -16.07 14.34 -26.18
C ASP A 148 -17.57 13.98 -26.29
#